data_AF-A0A2V3Y4I2-F1
#
_entry.id   AF-A0A2V3Y4I2-F1
#
_cell.length_a   1.000
_cell.length_b   1.000
_cell.length_c   1.000
_cell.angle_alpha   90.00
_cell.angle_beta   90.00
_cell.angle_gamma   90.00
#
_symmetry.space_group_name_H-M   'P 1'
#
loop_
_entity.id
_entity.type
_entity.pdbx_description
1 polymer ?
#
loop_
_entity_poly.entity_id
_entity_poly.type
_entity_poly.pdbx_seq_one_letter_code
_entity_poly.pdbx_strand_id
1 'polypeptide(L)'
;MKSILQQLYDGEILPGEQFKPYLEEYKEKWNKISNAELVFTEKLTKQQEQEFDALMDEHALLMPLEMSQVFIDGFKLGARIMCEVFSKGEDTQDECSTM
;
A
#
# COMPACT_ATOMS: atom_id res chain seq x y z
N MET A 1 -1.20 -26.94 -7.67
CA MET A 1 -1.59 -25.64 -7.09
C MET A 1 -0.29 -24.93 -6.71
N LYS A 2 -0.02 -23.71 -7.23
CA LYS A 2 1.22 -22.99 -6.88
C LYS A 2 1.14 -22.49 -5.43
N SER A 3 2.24 -22.46 -4.70
CA SER A 3 2.28 -21.83 -3.38
C SER A 3 2.11 -20.32 -3.51
N ILE A 4 1.64 -19.65 -2.45
CA ILE A 4 1.49 -18.19 -2.46
C ILE A 4 2.81 -17.45 -2.73
N LEU A 5 3.94 -18.01 -2.27
CA LEU A 5 5.27 -17.45 -2.52
C LEU A 5 5.70 -17.60 -3.98
N GLN A 6 5.36 -18.74 -4.62
CA GLN A 6 5.63 -18.92 -6.04
C GLN A 6 4.76 -17.98 -6.89
N GLN A 7 3.49 -17.80 -6.53
CA GLN A 7 2.59 -16.85 -7.20
C GLN A 7 3.08 -15.40 -7.06
N LEU A 8 3.62 -15.04 -5.88
CA LEU A 8 4.25 -13.73 -5.67
C LEU A 8 5.52 -13.55 -6.52
N TYR A 9 6.40 -14.56 -6.54
CA TYR A 9 7.65 -14.53 -7.34
C TYR A 9 7.37 -14.45 -8.84
N ASP A 10 6.39 -15.20 -9.32
CA ASP A 10 5.99 -15.26 -10.73
C ASP A 10 5.24 -13.98 -11.18
N GLY A 11 4.92 -13.05 -10.27
CA GLY A 11 4.16 -11.84 -10.57
C GLY A 11 2.67 -12.11 -10.81
N GLU A 12 2.10 -13.15 -10.23
CA GLU A 12 0.65 -13.41 -10.27
C GLU A 12 -0.09 -12.63 -9.16
N ILE A 13 0.59 -12.35 -8.05
CA ILE A 13 0.11 -11.52 -6.94
C ILE A 13 0.87 -10.20 -6.98
N LEU A 14 0.28 -9.16 -7.56
CA LEU A 14 0.76 -7.77 -7.47
C LEU A 14 -0.29 -6.92 -6.78
N PRO A 15 -0.22 -6.73 -5.45
CA PRO A 15 -1.17 -5.90 -4.72
C PRO A 15 -1.21 -4.46 -5.25
N GLY A 16 -0.07 -3.93 -5.73
CA GLY A 16 0.02 -2.60 -6.33
C GLY A 16 -0.73 -2.45 -7.67
N GLU A 17 -0.83 -3.52 -8.47
CA GLU A 17 -1.58 -3.52 -9.75
C GLU A 17 -3.03 -3.97 -9.56
N GLN A 18 -3.28 -4.81 -8.54
CA GLN A 18 -4.61 -5.17 -8.10
C GLN A 18 -5.29 -4.05 -7.30
N PHE A 19 -4.53 -3.03 -6.88
CA PHE A 19 -5.06 -1.75 -6.43
C PHE A 19 -5.76 -1.06 -7.61
N LYS A 20 -6.97 -1.52 -7.87
CA LYS A 20 -7.96 -0.76 -8.59
C LYS A 20 -8.60 0.10 -7.52
N PRO A 21 -8.49 1.44 -7.58
CA PRO A 21 -9.34 2.28 -6.75
C PRO A 21 -10.79 2.03 -7.18
N TYR A 22 -11.40 1.01 -6.56
CA TYR A 22 -12.79 0.61 -6.72
C TYR A 22 -13.64 1.61 -5.94
N LEU A 23 -13.65 2.86 -6.33
CA LEU A 23 -14.63 3.82 -5.85
C LEU A 23 -14.83 4.87 -6.93
N GLU A 24 -16.08 5.02 -7.35
CA GLU A 24 -16.51 6.21 -8.07
C GLU A 24 -16.01 7.48 -7.36
N GLU A 25 -16.00 7.46 -6.02
CA GLU A 25 -15.42 8.51 -5.16
C GLU A 25 -13.96 8.83 -5.48
N TYR A 26 -13.10 7.83 -5.76
CA TYR A 26 -11.71 8.10 -6.13
C TYR A 26 -11.65 8.84 -7.47
N LYS A 27 -12.42 8.40 -8.47
CA LYS A 27 -12.47 9.06 -9.77
C LYS A 27 -13.00 10.48 -9.64
N GLU A 28 -14.06 10.68 -8.84
CA GLU A 28 -14.62 12.00 -8.57
C GLU A 28 -13.60 12.93 -7.92
N LYS A 29 -12.89 12.45 -6.89
CA LYS A 29 -11.84 13.23 -6.23
C LYS A 29 -10.67 13.51 -7.16
N TRP A 30 -10.23 12.53 -7.94
CA TRP A 30 -9.16 12.69 -8.92
C TRP A 30 -9.53 13.75 -9.95
N ASN A 31 -10.70 13.62 -10.60
CA ASN A 31 -11.18 14.59 -11.57
C ASN A 31 -11.29 16.00 -10.96
N LYS A 32 -11.74 16.12 -9.70
CA LYS A 32 -11.80 17.40 -9.00
C LYS A 32 -10.41 18.01 -8.80
N ILE A 33 -9.43 17.20 -8.40
CA ILE A 33 -8.04 17.65 -8.21
C ILE A 33 -7.46 18.08 -9.56
N SER A 34 -7.53 17.22 -10.59
CA SER A 34 -6.97 17.52 -11.91
C SER A 34 -7.61 18.75 -12.54
N ASN A 35 -8.92 18.95 -12.39
CA ASN A 35 -9.58 20.16 -12.88
C ASN A 35 -9.14 21.42 -12.11
N ALA A 36 -8.98 21.32 -10.79
CA ALA A 36 -8.53 22.45 -9.98
C ALA A 36 -7.07 22.82 -10.30
N GLU A 37 -6.23 21.82 -10.54
CA GLU A 37 -4.84 21.97 -10.96
C GLU A 37 -4.75 22.64 -12.33
N LEU A 38 -5.53 22.19 -13.31
CA LEU A 38 -5.57 22.80 -14.65
C LEU A 38 -6.01 24.26 -14.60
N VAL A 39 -7.08 24.58 -13.86
CA VAL A 39 -7.56 25.97 -13.70
C VAL A 39 -6.53 26.84 -12.96
N PHE A 40 -5.70 26.23 -12.11
CA PHE A 40 -4.62 26.94 -11.42
C PHE A 40 -3.44 27.19 -12.37
N THR A 41 -2.99 26.18 -13.12
CA THR A 41 -1.85 26.29 -14.03
C THR A 41 -2.10 27.26 -15.19
N GLU A 42 -3.35 27.37 -15.66
CA GLU A 42 -3.76 28.38 -16.66
C GLU A 42 -3.51 29.83 -16.22
N LYS A 43 -3.39 30.10 -14.91
CA LYS A 43 -3.12 31.44 -14.36
C LYS A 43 -1.62 31.74 -14.24
N LEU A 44 -0.77 30.73 -14.43
CA LEU A 44 0.66 30.84 -14.25
C LEU A 44 1.32 31.37 -15.53
N THR A 45 2.45 32.05 -15.35
CA THR A 45 3.39 32.23 -16.46
C THR A 45 4.07 30.91 -16.79
N LYS A 46 4.63 30.78 -18.01
CA LYS A 46 5.36 29.57 -18.40
C LYS A 46 6.49 29.18 -17.45
N GLN A 47 7.18 30.16 -16.86
CA GLN A 47 8.26 29.89 -15.91
C GLN A 47 7.68 29.33 -14.60
N GLN A 48 6.61 29.92 -14.08
CA GLN A 48 5.95 29.46 -12.86
C GLN A 48 5.31 28.07 -13.03
N GLU A 49 4.77 27.79 -14.20
CA GLU A 49 4.25 26.46 -14.56
C GLU A 49 5.38 25.41 -14.49
N GLN A 50 6.54 25.69 -15.10
CA GLN A 50 7.70 24.80 -15.03
C GLN A 50 8.22 24.57 -13.60
N GLU A 51 8.27 25.64 -12.79
CA GLU A 51 8.67 25.54 -11.39
C GLU A 51 7.65 24.73 -10.57
N PHE A 52 6.35 24.89 -10.87
CA PHE A 52 5.28 24.12 -10.23
C PHE A 52 5.33 22.65 -10.61
N ASP A 53 5.50 22.31 -11.89
CA ASP A 53 5.63 20.93 -12.36
C ASP A 53 6.80 20.22 -11.69
N ALA A 54 7.97 20.88 -11.64
CA ALA A 54 9.15 20.33 -10.98
C ALA A 54 8.92 20.08 -9.48
N LEU A 55 8.21 20.97 -8.79
CA LEU A 55 7.84 20.77 -7.39
C LEU A 55 6.89 19.58 -7.22
N MET A 56 5.87 19.48 -8.06
CA MET A 56 4.90 18.38 -8.01
C MET A 56 5.55 17.03 -8.31
N ASP A 57 6.49 16.98 -9.24
CA ASP A 57 7.29 15.79 -9.54
C ASP A 57 8.10 15.33 -8.32
N GLU A 58 8.81 16.25 -7.65
CA GLU A 58 9.56 15.93 -6.42
C GLU A 58 8.64 15.43 -5.29
N HIS A 59 7.46 16.03 -5.14
CA HIS A 59 6.45 15.54 -4.19
C HIS A 59 5.95 14.13 -4.56
N ALA A 60 5.76 13.83 -5.85
CA ALA A 60 5.29 12.53 -6.32
C ALA A 60 6.30 11.40 -6.01
N LEU A 61 7.59 11.71 -5.94
CA LEU A 61 8.63 10.75 -5.55
C LEU A 61 8.53 10.25 -4.10
N LEU A 62 7.82 10.97 -3.23
CA LEU A 62 7.59 10.55 -1.84
C LEU A 62 6.58 9.40 -1.75
N MET A 63 5.56 9.39 -2.61
CA MET A 63 4.46 8.42 -2.54
C MET A 63 4.94 6.95 -2.62
N PRO A 64 5.83 6.55 -3.55
CA PRO A 64 6.37 5.20 -3.56
C PRO A 64 7.10 4.81 -2.26
N LEU A 65 7.81 5.74 -1.63
CA LEU A 65 8.53 5.50 -0.38
C LEU A 65 7.53 5.24 0.76
N GLU A 66 6.54 6.11 0.90
CA GLU A 66 5.48 5.99 1.91
C GLU A 66 4.68 4.69 1.74
N MET A 67 4.23 4.41 0.52
CA MET A 67 3.46 3.21 0.21
C MET A 67 4.26 1.93 0.44
N SER A 68 5.56 1.93 0.11
CA SER A 68 6.44 0.79 0.39
C SER A 68 6.61 0.54 1.88
N GLN A 69 6.76 1.61 2.69
CA GLN A 69 6.90 1.51 4.13
C GLN A 69 5.62 0.97 4.78
N VAL A 70 4.46 1.52 4.40
CA VAL A 70 3.14 1.05 4.86
C VAL A 70 2.92 -0.42 4.51
N PHE A 71 3.27 -0.83 3.29
CA PHE A 71 3.17 -2.23 2.86
C PHE A 71 4.06 -3.15 3.70
N ILE A 72 5.33 -2.80 3.89
CA ILE A 72 6.29 -3.59 4.67
C ILE A 72 5.84 -3.72 6.14
N ASP A 73 5.44 -2.61 6.75
CA ASP A 73 5.02 -2.60 8.15
C ASP A 73 3.70 -3.35 8.35
N GLY A 74 2.74 -3.20 7.43
CA GLY A 74 1.49 -3.96 7.42
C GLY A 74 1.73 -5.46 7.28
N PHE A 75 2.64 -5.87 6.38
CA PHE A 75 2.98 -7.29 6.20
C PHE A 75 3.65 -7.89 7.45
N LYS A 76 4.62 -7.17 8.04
CA LYS A 76 5.27 -7.58 9.30
C LYS A 76 4.25 -7.71 10.44
N LEU A 77 3.33 -6.76 10.55
CA LEU A 77 2.27 -6.80 11.54
C LEU A 77 1.36 -8.01 11.34
N GLY A 78 0.92 -8.26 10.10
CA GLY A 78 0.11 -9.44 9.76
C GLY A 78 0.79 -10.74 10.15
N ALA A 79 2.08 -10.89 9.83
CA ALA A 79 2.85 -12.08 10.22
C ALA A 79 2.94 -12.25 11.75
N ARG A 80 3.15 -11.17 12.51
CA ARG A 80 3.17 -11.19 13.98
C ARG A 80 1.83 -11.61 14.57
N ILE A 81 0.72 -11.07 14.07
CA ILE A 81 -0.64 -11.45 14.49
C ILE A 81 -0.88 -12.94 14.22
N MET A 82 -0.47 -13.45 13.05
CA MET A 82 -0.58 -14.86 12.73
C MET A 82 0.25 -15.72 13.69
N CYS A 83 1.50 -15.33 13.97
CA CYS A 83 2.32 -15.99 14.97
C CYS A 83 1.62 -16.02 16.33
N GLU A 84 1.06 -14.91 16.80
CA GLU A 84 0.34 -14.85 18.09
C GLU A 84 -0.88 -15.78 18.11
N VAL A 85 -1.73 -15.74 17.09
CA VAL A 85 -2.97 -16.53 17.01
C VAL A 85 -2.69 -18.04 16.89
N PHE A 86 -1.65 -18.42 16.14
CA PHE A 86 -1.33 -19.84 15.87
C PHE A 86 -0.21 -20.40 16.75
N SER A 87 0.45 -19.58 17.55
CA SER A 87 1.23 -20.06 18.68
C SER A 87 0.25 -20.70 19.64
N LYS A 88 0.18 -22.03 19.61
CA LYS A 88 -0.55 -22.81 20.61
C LYS A 88 -0.20 -22.22 21.97
N GLY A 89 -1.23 -21.94 22.78
CA GLY A 89 -1.02 -21.86 24.22
C GLY A 89 -0.21 -23.08 24.62
N GLU A 90 0.90 -22.86 25.31
CA GLU A 90 1.60 -23.88 26.06
C GLU A 90 0.70 -24.34 27.23
N ASP A 91 -0.52 -24.80 26.93
CA ASP A 91 -1.31 -25.59 27.85
C ASP A 91 -0.72 -27.01 27.81
N THR A 92 0.42 -27.10 28.49
CA THR A 92 0.90 -28.24 29.27
C THR A 92 0.13 -29.54 29.06
N GLN A 93 0.73 -30.43 28.26
CA GLN A 93 0.63 -31.86 28.53
C GLN A 93 1.48 -32.17 29.78
N ASP A 94 0.85 -32.06 30.95
CA ASP A 94 1.17 -32.77 32.20
C ASP A 94 -0.21 -32.95 32.86
N GLU A 95 -0.74 -34.14 33.11
CA GLU A 95 -0.15 -35.24 33.86
C GLU A 95 -0.59 -36.59 33.27
N CYS A 96 0.35 -37.32 32.67
CA CYS A 96 0.34 -38.78 32.72
C CYS A 96 1.13 -39.19 33.97
N SER A 97 0.50 -39.14 35.14
CA SER A 97 0.86 -39.89 36.36
C SER A 97 -0.08 -39.45 37.48
N THR A 98 -1.08 -40.26 37.86
CA THR A 98 -1.12 -41.00 39.14
C THR A 98 -2.40 -41.87 39.20
N MET A 99 -2.18 -43.16 39.52
CA MET A 99 -3.14 -44.24 39.89
C MET A 99 -3.95 -44.95 38.79
#